data_AF-A0A0G1PKL9-F1
#
_entry.id   AF-A0A0G1PKL9-F1
#
_cell.length_a   1.000
_cell.length_b   1.000
_cell.length_c   1.000
_cell.angle_alpha   90.00
_cell.angle_beta   90.00
_cell.angle_gamma   90.00
#
_symmetry.space_group_name_H-M   'P 1'
#
loop_
_entity.id
_entity.type
_entity.pdbx_description
1 polymer ?
#
loop_
_entity_poly.entity_id
_entity_poly.type
_entity_poly.pdbx_seq_one_letter_code
_entity_poly.pdbx_strand_id
1 'polypeptide(L)' 'MIVGLMVKVSMILFLILSLIMVRQESLMDKVVNLPIGKSLKVLTWGYFLFSLFVTVIVLLA' A
#
# COMPACT_ATOMS: atom_id res chain seq x y z
N MET A 1 24.71 -7.49 -5.36
CA MET A 1 24.52 -6.07 -4.96
C MET A 1 23.42 -5.37 -5.76
N ILE A 2 23.52 -5.26 -7.08
CA ILE A 2 22.56 -4.49 -7.91
C ILE A 2 21.12 -5.00 -7.74
N VAL A 3 20.92 -6.32 -7.74
CA VAL A 3 19.59 -6.94 -7.52
C VAL A 3 18.99 -6.54 -6.17
N GLY A 4 19.79 -6.53 -5.10
CA GLY A 4 19.32 -6.12 -3.76
C GLY A 4 18.91 -4.64 -3.70
N LEU A 5 19.68 -3.76 -4.35
CA LEU A 5 19.33 -2.35 -4.48
C LEU A 5 18.00 -2.16 -5.24
N MET A 6 17.82 -2.88 -6.36
CA MET A 6 16.59 -2.81 -7.16
C MET A 6 15.37 -3.27 -6.36
N VAL A 7 15.49 -4.36 -5.58
CA VAL A 7 14.43 -4.83 -4.70
C VAL A 7 14.05 -3.76 -3.68
N LYS A 8 15.02 -3.15 -2.99
CA LYS A 8 14.74 -2.10 -1.99
C LYS A 8 14.02 -0.89 -2.60
N VAL A 9 14.45 -0.44 -3.78
CA VAL A 9 13.79 0.67 -4.50
C VAL A 9 12.36 0.30 -4.92
N SER A 10 12.16 -0.90 -5.48
CA SER A 10 10.83 -1.39 -5.85
C SER A 10 9.89 -1.51 -4.64
N MET A 11 10.38 -1.94 -3.48
CA MET A 11 9.58 -2.01 -2.25
C MET A 11 9.09 -0.64 -1.81
N ILE A 12 9.95 0.38 -1.87
CA ILE A 12 9.54 1.77 -1.57
C ILE A 12 8.47 2.25 -2.54
N LEU A 13 8.60 1.95 -3.83
CA LEU A 13 7.56 2.29 -4.83
C LEU A 13 6.23 1.58 -4.54
N PHE A 14 6.26 0.28 -4.19
CA PHE A 14 5.06 -0.45 -3.78
C PHE A 14 4.42 0.13 -2.53
N LEU A 15 5.21 0.56 -1.55
CA LEU A 15 4.71 1.21 -0.35
C LEU A 15 3.96 2.50 -0.70
N ILE A 16 4.53 3.35 -1.56
CA ILE A 16 3.89 4.59 -2.04
C ILE A 16 2.57 4.28 -2.75
N LEU A 17 2.56 3.29 -3.66
CA LEU A 17 1.34 2.88 -4.34
C LEU A 17 0.26 2.38 -3.37
N SER A 18 0.65 1.59 -2.37
CA SER A 18 -0.29 1.10 -1.35
C SER A 18 -0.89 2.24 -0.51
N LEU A 19 -0.11 3.29 -0.23
CA LEU A 19 -0.60 4.49 0.45
C LEU A 19 -1.59 5.28 -0.43
N ILE A 20 -1.31 5.38 -1.73
CA ILE A 20 -2.20 6.01 -2.70
C ILE A 20 -3.54 5.25 -2.76
N MET A 21 -3.52 3.92 -2.73
CA MET A 21 -4.76 3.13 -2.71
C MET A 21 -5.62 3.43 -1.48
N VAL A 22 -5.03 3.54 -0.28
CA VAL A 22 -5.77 3.92 0.95
C VAL A 22 -6.38 5.32 0.80
N ARG A 23 -5.64 6.26 0.19
CA ARG A 23 -6.16 7.60 -0.11
C ARG A 23 -7.30 7.56 -1.13
N GLN A 24 -7.17 6.77 -2.18
CA GLN A 24 -8.20 6.64 -3.22
C GLN A 24 -9.48 6.00 -2.68
N GLU A 25 -9.38 5.01 -1.80
CA GLU A 25 -10.53 4.45 -1.08
C GLU A 25 -11.26 5.55 -0.30
N SER A 26 -10.54 6.33 0.52
CA SER A 26 -11.14 7.42 1.28
C SER A 26 -11.72 8.53 0.40
N LEU A 27 -11.12 8.84 -0.76
CA LEU A 27 -11.63 9.84 -1.69
C LEU A 27 -12.87 9.34 -2.43
N MET A 28 -12.92 8.06 -2.78
CA MET A 28 -14.06 7.48 -3.50
C MET A 28 -15.30 7.37 -2.59
N ASP A 29 -15.11 7.13 -1.28
CA ASP A 29 -16.15 7.21 -0.27
C ASP A 29 -16.66 8.66 -0.07
N LYS A 30 -15.75 9.65 -0.01
CA LYS A 30 -16.09 11.05 0.30
C LYS A 30 -16.56 11.89 -0.89
N VAL A 31 -15.97 11.69 -2.07
CA VAL A 31 -16.13 12.56 -3.24
C VAL A 31 -17.07 11.95 -4.27
N VAL A 32 -16.97 10.64 -4.49
CA VAL A 32 -17.72 9.95 -5.55
C VAL A 32 -19.01 9.33 -5.01
N ASN A 33 -19.18 9.21 -3.68
CA ASN A 33 -20.33 8.58 -3.03
C ASN A 33 -20.61 7.15 -3.56
N LEU A 34 -19.56 6.47 -4.03
CA LEU A 34 -19.68 5.06 -4.41
C LEU A 34 -19.56 4.23 -3.13
N PRO A 35 -20.54 3.35 -2.82
CA PRO A 35 -20.47 2.51 -1.64
C PRO A 35 -19.37 1.47 -1.83
N ILE A 36 -18.16 1.81 -1.41
CA ILE A 36 -17.06 0.87 -1.28
C ILE A 36 -17.45 -0.04 -0.14
N GLY A 37 -17.83 -1.27 -0.47
CA GLY A 37 -18.21 -2.26 0.53
C GLY A 37 -17.15 -2.36 1.62
N LYS A 38 -17.58 -2.50 2.89
CA LYS A 38 -16.69 -2.58 4.07
C LYS A 38 -15.54 -3.59 3.88
N SER A 39 -15.76 -4.65 3.11
CA SER A 39 -14.74 -5.64 2.73
C SER A 39 -13.56 -5.04 1.97
N LEU A 40 -13.80 -4.20 0.96
CA LEU A 40 -12.75 -3.55 0.16
C LEU A 40 -11.92 -2.57 1.00
N LYS A 41 -12.56 -1.87 1.93
CA LYS A 41 -11.88 -1.00 2.89
C LYS A 41 -10.91 -1.80 3.76
N VAL A 42 -11.37 -2.89 4.36
CA VAL A 42 -10.54 -3.76 5.19
C VAL A 42 -9.39 -4.36 4.38
N LEU A 43 -9.66 -4.80 3.15
CA LEU A 43 -8.64 -5.34 2.24
C LEU A 43 -7.55 -4.32 1.91
N THR A 44 -7.95 -3.08 1.59
CA THR A 44 -7.00 -2.01 1.21
C THR A 44 -6.11 -1.61 2.39
N TRP A 45 -6.70 -1.47 3.59
CA TRP A 45 -5.95 -1.18 4.81
C TRP A 45 -5.05 -2.34 5.25
N GLY A 46 -5.53 -3.59 5.14
CA GLY A 46 -4.75 -4.78 5.43
C GLY A 46 -3.55 -4.93 4.50
N TYR A 47 -3.76 -4.71 3.19
CA TYR A 47 -2.68 -4.70 2.20
C TYR A 47 -1.62 -3.65 2.50
N PHE A 48 -2.04 -2.43 2.86
CA PHE A 48 -1.13 -1.35 3.25
C PHE A 48 -0.27 -1.74 4.47
N LEU A 49 -0.88 -2.26 5.53
CA LEU A 49 -0.18 -2.70 6.74
C LEU A 49 0.80 -3.83 6.46
N PHE A 50 0.39 -4.83 5.67
CA PHE A 50 1.26 -5.93 5.28
C PHE A 50 2.44 -5.44 4.43
N SER A 51 2.17 -4.60 3.43
CA SER A 51 3.21 -3.97 2.59
C SER A 51 4.21 -3.17 3.42
N LEU A 52 3.73 -2.39 4.39
CA LEU A 52 4.58 -1.63 5.31
C LEU A 52 5.48 -2.55 6.12
N PHE A 53 4.93 -3.61 6.70
CA PHE A 53 5.68 -4.58 7.49
C PHE A 53 6.78 -5.26 6.68
N VAL A 54 6.45 -5.78 5.49
CA VAL A 54 7.43 -6.44 4.62
C VAL A 54 8.49 -5.45 4.12
N THR A 55 8.10 -4.22 3.80
CA THR A 55 9.04 -3.17 3.37
C THR A 55 10.07 -2.86 4.45
N VAL A 56 9.65 -2.74 5.72
CA VAL A 56 10.56 -2.51 6.85
C VAL A 56 11.55 -3.66 6.99
N ILE A 57 11.09 -4.92 6.92
CA ILE A 57 11.97 -6.09 6.98
C ILE A 57 13.02 -6.06 5.86
N VAL A 58 12.58 -5.84 4.62
CA VAL A 58 13.46 -5.87 3.45
C VAL A 58 14.45 -4.71 3.41
N LEU A 59 14.08 -3.53 3.94
CA LEU A 59 15.00 -2.40 4.01
C LEU A 59 16.08 -2.59 5.07
N LEU A 60 15.73 -3.20 6.21
CA LEU A 60 16.64 -3.43 7.35
C LEU A 60 17.55 -4.66 7.17
N ALA A 61 17.13 -5.66 6.41
CA ALA A 61 17.94 -6.82 6.02
C ALA A 61 18.99 -6.48 4.96
#